data_AF-A0A954BD65-F1
#
_entry.id   AF-A0A954BD65-F1
#
_cell.length_a   1.000
_cell.length_b   1.000
_cell.length_c   1.000
_cell.angle_alpha   90.00
_cell.angle_beta   90.00
_cell.angle_gamma   90.00
#
_symmetry.space_group_name_H-M   'P 1'
#
loop_
_entity.id
_entity.type
_entity.pdbx_description
1 polymer ?
#
loop_
_entity_poly.entity_id
_entity_poly.type
_entity_poly.pdbx_seq_one_letter_code
_entity_poly.pdbx_strand_id
1 'polypeptide(L)'
;MRVVIIFVLLVILGFIAWKAAERFKVIGTPETTESATSAPGEEQAASEAKAPSLPSFDIVRVDRTGYAVIAGRAKPGAKVTVYANETELASTVAEGDGSWVITTDTPLESGSVELSLSMTTDDGQTIRSEETIIIYVPERPGDRPLVLRTTPGGATVVIQEPRDAVGGLGPLALETIDYDDSGAVIFAGRAEPNRVVEIFINGVFLDRATSDANGRWMMTPSQQIAPGVYTLHVIQLDENGKPAYAIEVPFERARPEDVVLRDGKVIVQPGNSLWRIARRAYGRGAQYTIIYEANAAQIRDPDLIYPGQIFDVPESEASESEENEEETQQ
;
A
#
# COMPACT_ATOMS: atom_id res chain seq x y z
N MET A 1 -58.85 -35.41 17.60
CA MET A 1 -59.32 -35.33 16.19
C MET A 1 -59.31 -33.85 15.83
N ARG A 2 -58.16 -33.29 15.43
CA ARG A 2 -57.70 -33.19 14.04
C ARG A 2 -58.84 -32.66 13.14
N VAL A 3 -58.83 -31.36 12.83
CA VAL A 3 -58.18 -30.77 11.65
C VAL A 3 -59.16 -30.75 10.47
N VAL A 4 -59.58 -29.52 10.12
CA VAL A 4 -59.71 -28.96 8.75
C VAL A 4 -60.72 -29.65 7.81
N ILE A 5 -61.21 -28.86 6.83
CA ILE A 5 -62.16 -29.22 5.77
C ILE A 5 -63.59 -29.07 6.33
N ILE A 6 -64.31 -27.99 6.08
CA ILE A 6 -64.81 -27.49 4.80
C ILE A 6 -64.90 -25.96 4.97
N PHE A 7 -64.13 -25.13 4.28
CA PHE A 7 -64.69 -24.31 3.19
C PHE A 7 -63.52 -23.65 2.44
N VAL A 8 -62.78 -24.46 1.68
CA VAL A 8 -62.20 -23.96 0.43
C VAL A 8 -63.35 -24.01 -0.56
N LEU A 9 -64.05 -22.89 -0.76
CA LEU A 9 -64.86 -22.58 -1.95
C LEU A 9 -65.66 -21.28 -1.76
N LEU A 10 -64.99 -20.14 -1.91
CA LEU A 10 -65.51 -18.90 -2.51
C LEU A 10 -64.27 -18.12 -2.98
N VAL A 11 -63.48 -18.65 -3.90
CA VAL A 11 -63.65 -18.40 -5.34
C VAL A 11 -64.29 -17.03 -5.57
N ILE A 12 -63.42 -16.06 -5.85
CA ILE A 12 -63.51 -15.22 -7.05
C ILE A 12 -64.93 -14.73 -7.30
N LEU A 13 -65.33 -13.62 -6.67
CA LEU A 13 -66.33 -12.69 -7.20
C LEU A 13 -66.36 -11.41 -6.38
N GLY A 14 -65.43 -10.50 -6.72
CA GLY A 14 -65.49 -9.08 -6.42
C GLY A 14 -64.50 -8.62 -5.36
N PHE A 15 -63.26 -8.23 -5.63
CA PHE A 15 -62.66 -7.64 -6.84
C PHE A 15 -63.60 -6.73 -7.63
N ILE A 16 -64.32 -5.83 -6.97
CA ILE A 16 -64.87 -4.65 -7.63
C ILE A 16 -64.66 -3.46 -6.68
N ALA A 17 -63.98 -2.44 -7.20
CA ALA A 17 -63.70 -1.13 -6.58
C ALA A 17 -62.48 -1.09 -5.64
N TRP A 18 -61.26 -1.39 -6.10
CA TRP A 18 -60.41 -0.48 -6.89
C TRP A 18 -61.18 0.66 -7.60
N LYS A 19 -61.55 1.69 -6.84
CA LYS A 19 -62.06 3.02 -7.21
C LYS A 19 -62.69 3.57 -5.94
N ALA A 20 -62.40 4.71 -5.36
CA ALA A 20 -61.64 5.89 -5.71
C ALA A 20 -61.22 6.48 -4.35
N ALA A 21 -59.97 6.88 -4.16
CA ALA A 21 -59.60 8.30 -4.25
C ALA A 21 -60.66 9.24 -3.63
N GLU A 22 -60.23 9.84 -2.52
CA GLU A 22 -60.65 11.14 -1.99
C GLU A 22 -62.04 11.22 -1.36
N ARG A 23 -62.09 11.49 -0.05
CA ARG A 23 -62.49 12.83 0.45
C ARG A 23 -61.83 13.15 1.79
N PHE A 24 -61.29 14.36 1.82
CA PHE A 24 -60.42 14.96 2.81
C PHE A 24 -61.24 15.69 3.89
N LYS A 25 -60.61 15.79 5.08
CA LYS A 25 -60.85 16.73 6.20
C LYS A 25 -62.04 16.50 7.14
N VAL A 26 -61.76 16.58 8.45
CA VAL A 26 -62.19 17.62 9.43
C VAL A 26 -61.55 17.28 10.81
N ILE A 27 -60.54 18.05 11.28
CA ILE A 27 -60.50 19.05 12.39
C ILE A 27 -60.72 18.50 13.82
N GLY A 28 -59.78 18.82 14.73
CA GLY A 28 -60.09 19.08 16.16
C GLY A 28 -59.19 18.40 17.21
N THR A 29 -58.20 19.14 17.72
CA THR A 29 -57.28 18.82 18.84
C THR A 29 -57.99 18.72 20.20
N PRO A 30 -57.51 17.91 21.17
CA PRO A 30 -57.92 18.04 22.57
C PRO A 30 -56.93 18.86 23.44
N GLU A 31 -57.48 19.81 24.19
CA GLU A 31 -57.13 20.23 25.57
C GLU A 31 -57.14 19.00 26.52
N THR A 32 -56.59 18.94 27.73
CA THR A 32 -55.73 19.76 28.60
C THR A 32 -55.49 18.88 29.83
N THR A 33 -54.27 18.82 30.37
CA THR A 33 -54.09 18.63 31.80
C THR A 33 -52.85 19.39 32.26
N GLU A 34 -53.09 20.53 32.89
CA GLU A 34 -52.13 21.28 33.69
C GLU A 34 -52.12 20.75 35.13
N SER A 35 -50.93 20.56 35.71
CA SER A 35 -50.62 21.04 37.07
C SER A 35 -49.13 20.88 37.42
N ALA A 36 -48.47 22.05 37.50
CA ALA A 36 -47.59 22.55 38.56
C ALA A 36 -46.24 21.87 38.92
N THR A 37 -45.17 22.60 38.58
CA THR A 37 -44.05 23.07 39.45
C THR A 37 -43.22 22.08 40.28
N SER A 38 -41.97 21.86 39.85
CA SER A 38 -40.76 22.14 40.66
C SER A 38 -39.47 22.03 39.81
N ALA A 39 -38.57 22.99 40.00
CA ALA A 39 -37.12 22.92 39.77
C ALA A 39 -36.46 23.51 41.04
N PRO A 40 -35.17 23.28 41.42
CA PRO A 40 -34.07 22.56 40.77
C PRO A 40 -33.21 21.65 41.71
N GLY A 41 -32.30 20.82 41.15
CA GLY A 41 -31.04 20.39 41.81
C GLY A 41 -30.84 18.90 42.14
N GLU A 42 -29.64 18.39 41.82
CA GLU A 42 -29.01 17.07 42.12
C GLU A 42 -29.58 15.84 41.38
N GLU A 43 -28.84 14.84 40.88
CA GLU A 43 -27.43 14.58 40.62
C GLU A 43 -27.40 13.22 39.87
N GLN A 44 -26.69 13.13 38.74
CA GLN A 44 -25.97 11.95 38.23
C GLN A 44 -26.66 10.58 38.01
N ALA A 45 -26.66 10.12 36.75
CA ALA A 45 -26.39 8.75 36.23
C ALA A 45 -27.24 8.50 34.97
N ALA A 46 -26.75 8.09 33.80
CA ALA A 46 -25.48 7.49 33.41
C ALA A 46 -25.16 8.02 31.99
N SER A 47 -24.04 8.69 31.76
CA SER A 47 -22.77 8.05 31.42
C SER A 47 -22.96 6.89 30.44
N GLU A 48 -23.09 7.21 29.16
CA GLU A 48 -22.66 6.29 28.11
C GLU A 48 -21.16 6.05 28.33
N ALA A 49 -20.84 4.99 29.08
CA ALA A 49 -19.49 4.50 29.24
C ALA A 49 -19.00 4.03 27.87
N LYS A 50 -18.42 4.97 27.12
CA LYS A 50 -17.61 4.71 25.94
C LYS A 50 -16.55 3.70 26.36
N ALA A 51 -16.60 2.49 25.79
CA ALA A 51 -15.56 1.49 25.98
C ALA A 51 -14.18 2.14 25.85
N PRO A 52 -13.17 1.75 26.66
CA PRO A 52 -11.88 2.40 26.63
C PRO A 52 -11.33 2.30 25.21
N SER A 53 -11.12 3.44 24.55
CA SER A 53 -10.40 3.48 23.28
C SER A 53 -8.99 2.98 23.56
N LEU A 54 -8.58 1.93 22.84
CA LEU A 54 -7.22 1.41 22.93
C LEU A 54 -6.22 2.56 22.74
N PRO A 55 -5.08 2.56 23.45
CA PRO A 55 -4.05 3.55 23.21
C PRO A 55 -3.46 3.34 21.79
N SER A 56 -3.14 4.40 21.07
CA SER A 56 -2.65 4.36 19.68
C SER A 56 -1.47 5.29 19.44
N PHE A 57 -0.69 5.02 18.40
CA PHE A 57 0.37 5.90 17.90
C PHE A 57 -0.14 6.79 16.77
N ASP A 58 0.10 8.10 16.89
CA ASP A 58 -0.20 9.07 15.84
C ASP A 58 1.07 9.45 15.08
N ILE A 59 2.15 9.79 15.80
CA ILE A 59 3.43 10.22 15.23
C ILE A 59 4.56 9.42 15.88
N VAL A 60 5.43 8.85 15.06
CA VAL A 60 6.73 8.35 15.51
C VAL A 60 7.79 8.85 14.56
N ARG A 61 8.70 9.68 15.07
CA ARG A 61 9.83 10.20 14.31
C ARG A 61 11.11 9.88 15.05
N VAL A 62 12.11 9.40 14.33
CA VAL A 62 13.42 9.09 14.90
C VAL A 62 14.48 9.79 14.06
N ASP A 63 15.34 10.58 14.68
CA ASP A 63 16.40 11.27 13.97
C ASP A 63 17.60 10.36 13.68
N ARG A 64 18.59 10.90 12.95
CA ARG A 64 19.82 10.17 12.57
C ARG A 64 20.71 9.82 13.75
N THR A 65 20.46 10.43 14.91
CA THR A 65 21.19 10.16 16.15
C THR A 65 20.48 9.15 17.04
N GLY A 66 19.32 8.63 16.62
CA GLY A 66 18.55 7.63 17.35
C GLY A 66 17.58 8.20 18.39
N TYR A 67 17.48 9.54 18.51
CA TYR A 67 16.50 10.16 19.39
C TYR A 67 15.11 10.12 18.74
N ALA A 68 14.10 9.78 19.53
CA ALA A 68 12.73 9.63 19.06
C ALA A 68 11.77 10.63 19.70
N VAL A 69 10.83 11.10 18.90
CA VAL A 69 9.61 11.78 19.33
C VAL A 69 8.43 10.87 19.01
N ILE A 70 7.68 10.52 20.05
CA ILE A 70 6.59 9.54 20.00
C ILE A 70 5.35 10.22 20.55
N ALA A 71 4.27 10.25 19.77
CA ALA A 71 3.01 10.85 20.17
C ALA A 71 1.83 9.99 19.74
N GLY A 72 0.71 10.15 20.43
CA GLY A 72 -0.48 9.37 20.16
C GLY A 72 -1.67 9.77 21.00
N ARG A 73 -2.63 8.83 21.12
CA ARG A 73 -3.84 9.01 21.91
C ARG A 73 -4.04 7.90 22.94
N ALA A 74 -4.68 8.25 24.05
CA ALA A 74 -5.06 7.36 25.12
C ALA A 74 -6.28 7.92 25.89
N LYS A 75 -6.80 7.17 26.86
CA LYS A 75 -7.85 7.69 27.77
C LYS A 75 -7.29 8.93 28.51
N PRO A 76 -8.00 10.08 28.53
CA PRO A 76 -7.55 11.27 29.26
C PRO A 76 -7.20 10.96 30.72
N GLY A 77 -6.06 11.48 31.18
CA GLY A 77 -5.55 11.25 32.54
C GLY A 77 -4.96 9.86 32.81
N ALA A 78 -4.99 8.93 31.84
CA ALA A 78 -4.33 7.64 31.99
C ALA A 78 -2.80 7.78 31.92
N LYS A 79 -2.08 6.95 32.69
CA LYS A 79 -0.63 6.82 32.56
C LYS A 79 -0.33 6.04 31.28
N VAL A 80 0.38 6.64 30.34
CA VAL A 80 0.82 6.01 29.10
C VAL A 80 2.26 5.53 29.27
N THR A 81 2.53 4.28 28.91
CA THR A 81 3.87 3.68 28.96
C THR A 81 4.23 3.13 27.59
N VAL A 82 5.38 3.57 27.07
CA VAL A 82 5.99 3.04 25.84
C VAL A 82 7.12 2.10 26.25
N TYR A 83 7.15 0.92 25.63
CA TYR A 83 8.21 -0.07 25.83
C TYR A 83 9.03 -0.18 24.55
N ALA A 84 10.34 -0.35 24.69
CA ALA A 84 11.24 -0.75 23.62
C ALA A 84 11.75 -2.16 23.92
N ASN A 85 11.52 -3.11 23.00
CA ASN A 85 11.90 -4.52 23.17
C ASN A 85 11.45 -5.08 24.54
N GLU A 86 10.18 -4.85 24.88
CA GLU A 86 9.53 -5.22 26.16
C GLU A 86 10.04 -4.52 27.42
N THR A 87 11.09 -3.69 27.33
CA THR A 87 11.61 -2.90 28.45
C THR A 87 10.98 -1.51 28.46
N GLU A 88 10.61 -0.98 29.63
CA GLU A 88 10.04 0.38 29.71
C GLU A 88 11.03 1.40 29.16
N LEU A 89 10.64 2.09 28.09
CA LEU A 89 11.43 3.15 27.48
C LEU A 89 11.15 4.47 28.20
N ALA A 90 9.87 4.81 28.37
CA ALA A 90 9.41 6.01 29.04
C ALA A 90 7.91 5.93 29.35
N SER A 91 7.45 6.77 30.28
CA SER A 91 6.03 6.96 30.56
C SER A 91 5.64 8.43 30.76
N THR A 92 4.39 8.75 30.46
CA THR A 92 3.77 10.08 30.61
C THR A 92 2.31 9.96 31.02
N VAL A 93 1.60 11.08 31.18
CA VAL A 93 0.14 11.10 31.42
C VAL A 93 -0.54 11.72 30.21
N ALA A 94 -1.62 11.10 29.74
CA ALA A 94 -2.42 11.67 28.66
C ALA A 94 -3.15 12.93 29.12
N GLU A 95 -3.13 13.96 28.27
CA GLU A 95 -3.77 15.25 28.54
C GLU A 95 -5.30 15.14 28.56
N GLY A 96 -5.98 16.25 28.88
CA GLY A 96 -7.44 16.30 28.98
C GLY A 96 -8.17 15.97 27.67
N ASP A 97 -7.51 16.16 26.53
CA ASP A 97 -7.99 15.79 25.19
C ASP A 97 -7.59 14.37 24.76
N GLY A 98 -6.84 13.65 25.60
CA GLY A 98 -6.34 12.29 25.37
C GLY A 98 -5.04 12.24 24.57
N SER A 99 -4.46 13.37 24.18
CA SER A 99 -3.15 13.41 23.53
C SER A 99 -2.02 13.10 24.51
N TRP A 100 -0.92 12.56 24.00
CA TRP A 100 0.30 12.35 24.78
C TRP A 100 1.53 12.46 23.89
N VAL A 101 2.66 12.87 24.49
CA VAL A 101 3.95 12.99 23.82
C VAL A 101 5.06 12.49 24.74
N ILE A 102 5.99 11.74 24.19
CA ILE A 102 7.23 11.26 24.81
C ILE A 102 8.40 11.61 23.90
N THR A 103 9.48 12.11 24.49
CA THR A 103 10.79 12.23 23.85
C THR A 103 11.78 11.34 24.57
N THR A 104 12.64 10.64 23.83
CA THR A 104 13.65 9.79 24.45
C THR A 104 14.80 10.62 25.01
N ASP A 105 15.22 10.37 26.26
CA ASP A 105 16.39 11.03 26.85
C ASP A 105 17.73 10.44 26.39
N THR A 106 17.68 9.18 25.94
CA THR A 106 18.81 8.45 25.37
C THR A 106 18.47 7.96 23.97
N PRO A 107 19.44 7.85 23.06
CA PRO A 107 19.18 7.32 21.73
C PRO A 107 18.75 5.85 21.83
N LEU A 108 17.82 5.45 20.97
CA LEU A 108 17.45 4.06 20.79
C LEU A 108 18.68 3.23 20.39
N GLU A 109 18.75 1.99 20.85
CA GLU A 109 19.81 1.07 20.47
C GLU A 109 19.80 0.82 18.96
N SER A 110 21.00 0.69 18.38
CA SER A 110 21.14 0.30 16.97
C SER A 110 20.55 -1.10 16.74
N GLY A 111 20.01 -1.31 15.53
CA GLY A 111 19.32 -2.54 15.15
C GLY A 111 17.80 -2.37 15.16
N SER A 112 17.10 -3.51 15.23
CA SER A 112 15.64 -3.55 15.27
C SER A 112 15.15 -3.25 16.68
N VAL A 113 14.34 -2.21 16.82
CA VAL A 113 13.64 -1.82 18.04
C VAL A 113 12.15 -1.95 17.82
N GLU A 114 11.50 -2.78 18.62
CA GLU A 114 10.05 -2.92 18.62
C GLU A 114 9.45 -2.06 19.73
N LEU A 115 8.62 -1.07 19.36
CA LEU A 115 7.84 -0.31 20.32
C LEU A 115 6.45 -0.91 20.50
N SER A 116 6.09 -1.11 21.77
CA SER A 116 4.73 -1.41 22.18
C SER A 116 4.22 -0.33 23.14
N LEU A 117 2.89 -0.22 23.21
CA LEU A 117 2.20 0.85 23.94
C LEU A 117 1.19 0.24 24.90
N SER A 118 1.14 0.79 26.12
CA SER A 118 0.08 0.50 27.07
C SER A 118 -0.39 1.79 27.76
N MET A 119 -1.58 1.73 28.33
CA MET A 119 -2.05 2.71 29.28
C MET A 119 -2.56 2.04 30.55
N THR A 120 -2.35 2.70 31.69
CA THR A 120 -2.95 2.37 32.97
C THR A 120 -3.99 3.43 33.31
N THR A 121 -5.25 3.03 33.40
CA THR A 121 -6.37 3.91 33.73
C THR A 121 -6.42 4.22 35.22
N ASP A 122 -7.26 5.18 35.59
CA ASP A 122 -7.49 5.67 36.96
C ASP A 122 -7.95 4.60 37.95
N ASP A 123 -8.66 3.57 37.45
CA ASP A 123 -9.07 2.38 38.20
C ASP A 123 -7.98 1.30 38.30
N GLY A 124 -6.79 1.55 37.76
CA GLY A 124 -5.64 0.64 37.78
C GLY A 124 -5.65 -0.42 36.67
N GLN A 125 -6.63 -0.41 35.76
CA GLN A 125 -6.65 -1.35 34.64
C GLN A 125 -5.54 -1.02 33.63
N THR A 126 -4.76 -2.03 33.23
CA THR A 126 -3.75 -1.89 32.17
C THR A 126 -4.27 -2.43 30.86
N ILE A 127 -4.25 -1.58 29.82
CA ILE A 127 -4.75 -1.88 28.47
C ILE A 127 -3.59 -1.71 27.49
N ARG A 128 -3.33 -2.72 26.66
CA ARG A 128 -2.30 -2.68 25.62
C ARG A 128 -2.88 -2.23 24.28
N SER A 129 -2.06 -1.54 23.48
CA SER A 129 -2.35 -1.28 22.08
C SER A 129 -2.27 -2.57 21.26
N GLU A 130 -2.99 -2.61 20.15
CA GLU A 130 -2.79 -3.60 19.08
C GLU A 130 -1.76 -3.15 18.05
N GLU A 131 -1.35 -1.87 18.09
CA GLU A 131 -0.34 -1.33 17.20
C GLU A 131 1.07 -1.64 17.71
N THR A 132 1.93 -2.04 16.79
CA THR A 132 3.36 -2.21 17.04
C THR A 132 4.14 -1.32 16.09
N ILE A 133 5.17 -0.65 16.60
CA ILE A 133 6.08 0.14 15.77
C ILE A 133 7.40 -0.61 15.66
N ILE A 134 7.85 -0.84 14.44
CA ILE A 134 9.16 -1.43 14.18
C ILE A 134 10.08 -0.33 13.69
N ILE A 135 11.16 -0.09 14.43
CA ILE A 135 12.16 0.91 14.12
C ILE A 135 13.46 0.17 13.78
N TYR A 136 14.04 0.47 12.62
CA TYR A 136 15.41 0.04 12.29
C TYR A 136 16.34 1.21 12.49
N VAL A 137 17.06 1.23 13.61
CA VAL A 137 18.07 2.24 13.91
C VAL A 137 19.38 1.79 13.29
N PRO A 138 19.96 2.54 12.34
CA PRO A 138 21.18 2.11 11.67
C PRO A 138 22.37 2.11 12.64
N GLU A 139 23.28 1.15 12.46
CA GLU A 139 24.55 1.11 13.19
C GLU A 139 25.55 2.16 12.70
N ARG A 140 25.40 2.60 11.44
CA ARG A 140 26.28 3.61 10.85
C ARG A 140 25.78 5.02 11.17
N PRO A 141 26.61 5.88 11.79
CA PRO A 141 26.25 7.26 12.02
C PRO A 141 25.91 7.99 10.72
N GLY A 142 24.74 8.63 10.67
CA GLY A 142 24.31 9.47 9.55
C GLY A 142 23.23 8.87 8.64
N ASP A 143 22.99 7.56 8.69
CA ASP A 143 21.82 6.94 8.07
C ASP A 143 20.55 7.33 8.86
N ARG A 144 19.36 7.45 8.22
CA ARG A 144 18.11 7.72 8.95
C ARG A 144 17.42 6.39 9.34
N PRO A 145 16.73 6.34 10.48
CA PRO A 145 15.94 5.17 10.86
C PRO A 145 14.74 4.93 9.95
N LEU A 146 14.43 3.67 9.67
CA LEU A 146 13.15 3.23 9.08
C LEU A 146 12.14 3.04 10.21
N VAL A 147 10.93 3.56 10.07
CA VAL A 147 9.84 3.38 11.04
C VAL A 147 8.63 2.80 10.32
N LEU A 148 8.16 1.64 10.79
CA LEU A 148 6.99 0.94 10.30
C LEU A 148 5.95 0.83 11.41
N ARG A 149 4.67 0.88 11.06
CA ARG A 149 3.55 0.52 11.94
C ARG A 149 2.85 -0.72 11.44
N THR A 150 2.61 -1.66 12.33
CA THR A 150 1.89 -2.90 12.06
C THR A 150 0.72 -3.06 13.01
N THR A 151 -0.30 -3.79 12.57
CA THR A 151 -1.45 -4.21 13.37
C THR A 151 -1.74 -5.67 13.01
N PRO A 152 -2.09 -6.55 13.97
CA PRO A 152 -2.46 -7.93 13.66
C PRO A 152 -3.54 -8.01 12.57
N GLY A 153 -3.25 -8.67 11.45
CA GLY A 153 -4.18 -8.79 10.31
C GLY A 153 -4.38 -7.52 9.48
N GLY A 154 -3.69 -6.42 9.82
CA GLY A 154 -3.71 -5.15 9.09
C GLY A 154 -2.53 -4.98 8.14
N ALA A 155 -2.61 -3.97 7.26
CA ALA A 155 -1.50 -3.60 6.39
C ALA A 155 -0.37 -2.92 7.18
N THR A 156 0.87 -3.17 6.78
CA THR A 156 2.04 -2.45 7.31
C THR A 156 2.07 -1.04 6.69
N VAL A 157 2.27 -0.02 7.53
CA VAL A 157 2.34 1.38 7.10
C VAL A 157 3.74 1.91 7.36
N VAL A 158 4.41 2.45 6.35
CA VAL A 158 5.69 3.16 6.52
C VAL A 158 5.40 4.54 7.11
N ILE A 159 5.94 4.83 8.30
CA ILE A 159 5.81 6.13 8.98
C ILE A 159 7.00 7.04 8.64
N GLN A 160 8.20 6.46 8.54
CA GLN A 160 9.42 7.18 8.23
C GLN A 160 10.33 6.32 7.37
N GLU A 161 10.69 6.81 6.19
CA GLU A 161 11.67 6.16 5.33
C GLU A 161 13.11 6.44 5.79
N PRO A 162 14.04 5.50 5.57
CA PRO A 162 15.42 5.63 6.01
C PRO A 162 16.25 6.68 5.24
N ARG A 163 15.70 7.47 4.30
CA ARG A 163 16.44 8.47 3.51
C ARG A 163 15.58 9.65 3.00
N ASP A 164 16.21 10.81 2.79
CA ASP A 164 15.84 11.67 1.64
C ASP A 164 16.45 10.94 0.43
N ALA A 165 15.65 10.57 -0.58
CA ALA A 165 16.18 9.86 -1.74
C ALA A 165 17.46 10.55 -2.28
N VAL A 166 18.59 9.81 -2.28
CA VAL A 166 19.63 9.69 -3.34
C VAL A 166 20.97 9.15 -2.76
N GLY A 167 21.40 7.95 -3.21
CA GLY A 167 22.82 7.60 -3.45
C GLY A 167 23.58 6.66 -2.48
N GLY A 168 23.59 5.35 -2.76
CA GLY A 168 24.52 4.34 -2.19
C GLY A 168 23.83 3.03 -1.76
N LEU A 169 23.58 2.14 -2.72
CA LEU A 169 22.75 0.93 -2.63
C LEU A 169 23.44 -0.14 -1.78
N GLY A 170 22.81 -0.62 -0.70
CA GLY A 170 23.28 -1.81 0.01
C GLY A 170 23.34 -3.05 -0.93
N PRO A 171 23.60 -4.26 -0.42
CA PRO A 171 23.61 -5.46 -1.26
C PRO A 171 22.29 -5.66 -2.00
N LEU A 172 21.18 -5.11 -1.47
CA LEU A 172 19.88 -5.08 -2.10
C LEU A 172 19.80 -4.00 -3.19
N ALA A 173 19.57 -4.46 -4.42
CA ALA A 173 19.26 -3.61 -5.57
C ALA A 173 18.16 -4.27 -6.40
N LEU A 174 17.25 -3.46 -6.94
CA LEU A 174 16.43 -3.81 -8.09
C LEU A 174 17.15 -3.25 -9.32
N GLU A 175 17.59 -4.12 -10.21
CA GLU A 175 18.42 -3.76 -11.38
C GLU A 175 17.62 -3.72 -12.66
N THR A 176 16.70 -4.67 -12.81
CA THR A 176 15.95 -4.82 -14.06
C THR A 176 14.49 -5.06 -13.75
N ILE A 177 13.64 -4.38 -14.52
CA ILE A 177 12.22 -4.66 -14.62
C ILE A 177 11.98 -4.96 -16.10
N ASP A 178 11.82 -6.24 -16.43
CA ASP A 178 11.62 -6.72 -17.80
C ASP A 178 10.19 -7.27 -17.98
N TYR A 179 9.86 -7.64 -19.21
CA TYR A 179 8.58 -8.22 -19.56
C TYR A 179 8.78 -9.43 -20.47
N ASP A 180 8.08 -10.53 -20.17
CA ASP A 180 8.05 -11.68 -21.08
C ASP A 180 7.08 -11.46 -22.27
N ASP A 181 7.00 -12.45 -23.16
CA ASP A 181 6.14 -12.39 -24.35
C ASP A 181 4.63 -12.31 -24.04
N SER A 182 4.23 -12.68 -22.82
CA SER A 182 2.87 -12.57 -22.30
C SER A 182 2.58 -11.23 -21.64
N GLY A 183 3.62 -10.39 -21.46
CA GLY A 183 3.55 -9.12 -20.74
C GLY A 183 3.56 -9.28 -19.22
N ALA A 184 3.97 -10.44 -18.70
CA ALA A 184 4.24 -10.61 -17.29
C ALA A 184 5.54 -9.89 -16.92
N VAL A 185 5.54 -9.24 -15.76
CA VAL A 185 6.70 -8.46 -15.29
C VAL A 185 7.72 -9.43 -14.70
N ILE A 186 8.99 -9.18 -14.97
CA ILE A 186 10.12 -9.90 -14.37
C ILE A 186 10.94 -8.87 -13.60
N PHE A 187 11.09 -9.08 -12.29
CA PHE A 187 11.97 -8.30 -11.44
C PHE A 187 13.28 -9.05 -11.26
N ALA A 188 14.41 -8.36 -11.40
CA ALA A 188 15.71 -8.94 -11.14
C ALA A 188 16.63 -7.94 -10.44
N GLY A 189 17.57 -8.47 -9.66
CA GLY A 189 18.50 -7.63 -8.94
C GLY A 189 19.51 -8.39 -8.11
N ARG A 190 20.10 -7.68 -7.15
CA ARG A 190 21.07 -8.20 -6.18
C ARG A 190 20.53 -8.12 -4.77
N ALA A 191 21.02 -9.03 -3.93
CA ALA A 191 20.80 -9.14 -2.50
C ALA A 191 22.01 -9.88 -1.89
N GLU A 192 22.07 -10.02 -0.57
CA GLU A 192 23.03 -10.96 0.03
C GLU A 192 22.73 -12.39 -0.43
N PRO A 193 23.74 -13.27 -0.59
CA PRO A 193 23.54 -14.63 -1.06
C PRO A 193 22.60 -15.46 -0.18
N ASN A 194 21.76 -16.28 -0.82
CA ASN A 194 20.82 -17.19 -0.16
C ASN A 194 19.88 -16.48 0.84
N ARG A 195 19.46 -15.25 0.52
CA ARG A 195 18.50 -14.47 1.31
C ARG A 195 17.17 -14.35 0.58
N VAL A 196 16.11 -14.23 1.36
CA VAL A 196 14.76 -14.00 0.84
C VAL A 196 14.61 -12.53 0.51
N VAL A 197 14.01 -12.24 -0.65
CA VAL A 197 13.62 -10.91 -1.09
C VAL A 197 12.11 -10.91 -1.31
N GLU A 198 11.41 -9.98 -0.68
CA GLU A 198 9.97 -9.77 -0.81
C GLU A 198 9.72 -8.46 -1.56
N ILE A 199 8.73 -8.44 -2.46
CA ILE A 199 8.28 -7.20 -3.11
C ILE A 199 6.84 -6.93 -2.71
N PHE A 200 6.59 -5.66 -2.39
CA PHE A 200 5.27 -5.10 -2.16
C PHE A 200 4.99 -4.06 -3.24
N ILE A 201 3.75 -3.99 -3.70
CA ILE A 201 3.26 -3.00 -4.65
C ILE A 201 2.18 -2.16 -3.96
N ASN A 202 2.42 -0.85 -3.83
CA ASN A 202 1.55 0.06 -3.06
C ASN A 202 1.23 -0.45 -1.64
N GLY A 203 2.23 -1.05 -0.98
CA GLY A 203 2.10 -1.63 0.36
C GLY A 203 1.42 -3.00 0.43
N VAL A 204 0.96 -3.56 -0.69
CA VAL A 204 0.38 -4.91 -0.77
C VAL A 204 1.45 -5.91 -1.18
N PHE A 205 1.58 -7.03 -0.46
CA PHE A 205 2.51 -8.10 -0.81
C PHE A 205 2.24 -8.62 -2.22
N LEU A 206 3.26 -8.59 -3.08
CA LEU A 206 3.18 -9.06 -4.46
C LEU A 206 3.67 -10.51 -4.56
N ASP A 207 4.95 -10.74 -4.26
CA ASP A 207 5.57 -12.06 -4.30
C ASP A 207 6.96 -12.04 -3.61
N ARG A 208 7.62 -13.20 -3.51
CA ARG A 208 8.97 -13.33 -2.96
C ARG A 208 9.88 -14.23 -3.80
N ALA A 209 11.18 -13.96 -3.74
CA ALA A 209 12.23 -14.76 -4.35
C ALA A 209 13.37 -15.03 -3.37
N THR A 210 14.26 -15.96 -3.70
CA THR A 210 15.51 -16.19 -2.96
C THR A 210 16.69 -15.88 -3.86
N SER A 211 17.67 -15.15 -3.35
CA SER A 211 18.92 -14.89 -4.06
C SER A 211 19.79 -16.14 -4.13
N ASP A 212 20.52 -16.28 -5.22
CA ASP A 212 21.46 -17.38 -5.42
C ASP A 212 22.76 -17.21 -4.61
N ALA A 213 23.68 -18.17 -4.75
CA ALA A 213 24.98 -18.13 -4.06
C ALA A 213 25.87 -16.93 -4.45
N ASN A 214 25.56 -16.25 -5.56
CA ASN A 214 26.24 -15.03 -6.01
C ASN A 214 25.47 -13.77 -5.64
N GLY A 215 24.37 -13.89 -4.88
CA GLY A 215 23.54 -12.77 -4.47
C GLY A 215 22.60 -12.26 -5.55
N ARG A 216 22.38 -12.97 -6.65
CA ARG A 216 21.40 -12.56 -7.67
C ARG A 216 20.05 -13.15 -7.39
N TRP A 217 19.00 -12.36 -7.57
CA TRP A 217 17.62 -12.83 -7.47
C TRP A 217 16.84 -12.44 -8.71
N MET A 218 15.83 -13.25 -9.02
CA MET A 218 14.88 -13.02 -10.10
C MET A 218 13.51 -13.49 -9.65
N MET A 219 12.48 -12.78 -10.08
CA MET A 219 11.11 -13.04 -9.71
C MET A 219 10.15 -12.71 -10.85
N THR A 220 9.30 -13.67 -11.17
CA THR A 220 8.14 -13.47 -12.04
C THR A 220 6.91 -13.59 -11.16
N PRO A 221 6.25 -12.48 -10.78
CA PRO A 221 5.10 -12.52 -9.90
C PRO A 221 3.99 -13.38 -10.47
N SER A 222 3.34 -14.15 -9.60
CA SER A 222 2.18 -14.97 -9.98
C SER A 222 0.97 -14.13 -10.41
N GLN A 223 0.90 -12.87 -9.96
CA GLN A 223 -0.18 -11.93 -10.24
C GLN A 223 0.18 -10.95 -11.38
N GLN A 224 -0.70 -10.79 -12.36
CA GLN A 224 -0.56 -9.76 -13.38
C GLN A 224 -0.73 -8.36 -12.78
N ILE A 225 0.18 -7.45 -13.13
CA ILE A 225 0.28 -6.15 -12.46
C ILE A 225 -0.68 -5.03 -12.95
N ALA A 226 -1.44 -5.11 -14.03
CA ALA A 226 -2.16 -3.95 -14.62
C ALA A 226 -1.32 -2.67 -14.90
N PRO A 227 -1.67 -1.88 -15.93
CA PRO A 227 -1.01 -0.59 -16.17
C PRO A 227 -1.32 0.46 -15.10
N GLY A 228 -0.33 1.25 -14.70
CA GLY A 228 -0.46 2.26 -13.65
C GLY A 228 0.88 2.71 -13.07
N VAL A 229 0.83 3.72 -12.20
CA VAL A 229 1.96 4.16 -11.38
C VAL A 229 1.88 3.45 -10.03
N TYR A 230 3.01 2.90 -9.62
CA TYR A 230 3.15 2.10 -8.41
C TYR A 230 4.38 2.53 -7.63
N THR A 231 4.33 2.30 -6.32
CA THR A 231 5.51 2.29 -5.46
C THR A 231 5.84 0.85 -5.13
N LEU A 232 7.02 0.40 -5.52
CA LEU A 232 7.56 -0.90 -5.12
C LEU A 232 8.35 -0.72 -3.83
N HIS A 233 8.07 -1.56 -2.84
CA HIS A 233 8.98 -1.76 -1.70
C HIS A 233 9.60 -3.13 -1.84
N VAL A 234 10.92 -3.17 -1.99
CA VAL A 234 11.69 -4.42 -2.07
C VAL A 234 12.41 -4.58 -0.74
N ILE A 235 12.21 -5.71 -0.07
CA ILE A 235 12.73 -6.00 1.27
C ILE A 235 13.54 -7.28 1.22
N GLN A 236 14.81 -7.24 1.63
CA GLN A 236 15.62 -8.43 1.89
C GLN A 236 15.45 -8.83 3.36
N LEU A 237 15.18 -10.11 3.62
CA LEU A 237 15.15 -10.68 4.96
C LEU A 237 16.52 -11.27 5.35
N ASP A 238 16.85 -11.23 6.64
CA ASP A 238 17.98 -11.93 7.24
C ASP A 238 17.70 -13.44 7.41
N GLU A 239 18.65 -14.14 8.04
CA GLU A 239 18.54 -15.58 8.34
C GLU A 239 17.43 -15.96 9.32
N ASN A 240 16.92 -14.99 10.08
CA ASN A 240 15.84 -15.17 11.04
C ASN A 240 14.48 -14.74 10.46
N GLY A 241 14.43 -14.33 9.20
CA GLY A 241 13.23 -13.83 8.54
C GLY A 241 12.87 -12.39 8.90
N LYS A 242 13.79 -11.60 9.47
CA LYS A 242 13.59 -10.18 9.78
C LYS A 242 14.11 -9.30 8.64
N PRO A 243 13.47 -8.16 8.33
CA PRO A 243 13.99 -7.22 7.33
C PRO A 243 15.41 -6.72 7.63
N ALA A 244 16.34 -6.95 6.72
CA ALA A 244 17.74 -6.52 6.77
C ALA A 244 17.99 -5.30 5.89
N TYR A 245 17.40 -5.26 4.69
CA TYR A 245 17.51 -4.16 3.76
C TYR A 245 16.15 -3.88 3.13
N ALA A 246 15.86 -2.60 2.86
CA ALA A 246 14.68 -2.19 2.12
C ALA A 246 15.02 -1.07 1.15
N ILE A 247 14.47 -1.15 -0.05
CA ILE A 247 14.53 -0.07 -1.05
C ILE A 247 13.11 0.23 -1.53
N GLU A 248 12.87 1.50 -1.81
CA GLU A 248 11.64 1.95 -2.44
C GLU A 248 11.95 2.39 -3.87
N VAL A 249 11.18 1.90 -4.83
CA VAL A 249 11.36 2.19 -6.25
C VAL A 249 10.02 2.58 -6.85
N PRO A 250 9.86 3.82 -7.35
CA PRO A 250 8.69 4.16 -8.15
C PRO A 250 8.75 3.36 -9.46
N PHE A 251 7.64 2.72 -9.81
CA PHE A 251 7.49 1.89 -10.99
C PHE A 251 6.25 2.32 -11.76
N GLU A 252 6.41 2.67 -13.02
CA GLU A 252 5.29 2.93 -13.92
C GLU A 252 5.16 1.79 -14.92
N ARG A 253 4.02 1.11 -14.90
CA ARG A 253 3.64 0.18 -15.96
C ARG A 253 2.82 0.93 -17.01
N ALA A 254 3.47 1.30 -18.10
CA ALA A 254 2.82 1.96 -19.23
C ALA A 254 1.79 1.04 -19.93
N ARG A 255 0.79 1.65 -20.57
CA ARG A 255 -0.17 0.91 -21.39
C ARG A 255 0.45 0.63 -22.77
N PRO A 256 0.16 -0.52 -23.40
CA PRO A 256 0.61 -0.79 -24.76
C PRO A 256 0.22 0.30 -25.77
N GLU A 257 -0.92 0.97 -25.57
CA GLU A 257 -1.42 2.06 -26.42
C GLU A 257 -0.63 3.39 -26.36
N ASP A 258 0.27 3.59 -25.38
CA ASP A 258 1.01 4.85 -25.23
C ASP A 258 2.19 5.00 -26.23
N VAL A 259 2.52 3.93 -26.98
CA VAL A 259 3.52 3.99 -28.05
C VAL A 259 2.85 4.44 -29.35
N VAL A 260 3.07 5.70 -29.70
CA VAL A 260 2.58 6.29 -30.95
C VAL A 260 3.68 6.22 -32.01
N LEU A 261 3.52 5.29 -32.96
CA LEU A 261 4.35 5.20 -34.16
C LEU A 261 3.81 6.17 -35.23
N ARG A 262 4.69 6.99 -35.81
CA ARG A 262 4.36 7.86 -36.94
C ARG A 262 5.51 7.83 -37.94
N ASP A 263 5.19 7.50 -39.19
CA ASP A 263 6.15 7.54 -40.32
C ASP A 263 7.47 6.80 -40.02
N GLY A 264 7.39 5.59 -39.46
CA GLY A 264 8.56 4.78 -39.11
C GLY A 264 9.41 5.38 -37.99
N LYS A 265 8.87 6.31 -37.18
CA LYS A 265 9.55 6.92 -36.05
C LYS A 265 8.69 6.86 -34.79
N VAL A 266 9.36 6.91 -33.65
CA VAL A 266 8.74 7.02 -32.33
C VAL A 266 9.37 8.15 -31.53
N ILE A 267 8.54 8.90 -30.80
CA ILE A 267 9.03 9.83 -29.79
C ILE A 267 8.98 9.11 -28.45
N VAL A 268 10.13 8.89 -27.83
CA VAL A 268 10.25 8.25 -26.52
C VAL A 268 9.48 9.09 -25.51
N GLN A 269 8.45 8.51 -24.91
CA GLN A 269 7.72 9.10 -23.77
C GLN A 269 8.18 8.44 -22.46
N PRO A 270 7.94 9.06 -21.30
CA PRO A 270 8.08 8.38 -20.02
C PRO A 270 7.42 6.98 -20.04
N GLY A 271 8.10 5.99 -19.48
CA GLY A 271 7.66 4.58 -19.50
C GLY A 271 7.82 3.84 -20.83
N ASN A 272 8.44 4.41 -21.87
CA ASN A 272 8.84 3.67 -23.08
C ASN A 272 10.11 2.84 -22.80
N SER A 273 10.20 1.67 -23.44
CA SER A 273 11.42 0.86 -23.53
C SER A 273 11.61 0.43 -24.99
N LEU A 274 12.85 0.12 -25.40
CA LEU A 274 13.11 -0.37 -26.76
C LEU A 274 12.31 -1.64 -27.06
N TRP A 275 12.17 -2.54 -26.07
CA TRP A 275 11.31 -3.71 -26.16
C TRP A 275 9.86 -3.37 -26.43
N ARG A 276 9.29 -2.38 -25.72
CA ARG A 276 7.88 -2.00 -25.89
C ARG A 276 7.63 -1.34 -27.24
N ILE A 277 8.59 -0.54 -27.70
CA ILE A 277 8.56 0.07 -29.04
C ILE A 277 8.63 -1.04 -30.10
N ALA A 278 9.54 -2.01 -29.97
CA ALA A 278 9.66 -3.15 -30.86
C ALA A 278 8.42 -4.04 -30.86
N ARG A 279 7.84 -4.33 -29.69
CA ARG A 279 6.59 -5.10 -29.59
C ARG A 279 5.44 -4.40 -30.32
N ARG A 280 5.38 -3.06 -30.25
CA ARG A 280 4.35 -2.28 -30.95
C ARG A 280 4.57 -2.24 -32.46
N ALA A 281 5.82 -2.07 -32.89
CA ALA A 281 6.19 -1.91 -34.29
C ALA A 281 6.22 -3.24 -35.05
N TYR A 282 6.72 -4.30 -34.42
CA TYR A 282 7.01 -5.58 -35.06
C TYR A 282 6.21 -6.76 -34.48
N GLY A 283 5.41 -6.51 -33.44
CA GLY A 283 4.65 -7.57 -32.75
C GLY A 283 5.49 -8.44 -31.81
N ARG A 284 6.83 -8.30 -31.79
CA ARG A 284 7.74 -9.04 -30.91
C ARG A 284 8.73 -8.09 -30.24
N GLY A 285 8.76 -8.10 -28.92
CA GLY A 285 9.63 -7.19 -28.17
C GLY A 285 11.11 -7.54 -28.26
N ALA A 286 11.44 -8.83 -28.48
CA ALA A 286 12.82 -9.28 -28.70
C ALA A 286 13.49 -8.67 -29.94
N GLN A 287 12.72 -8.08 -30.87
CA GLN A 287 13.24 -7.38 -32.05
C GLN A 287 13.72 -5.94 -31.73
N TYR A 288 13.86 -5.59 -30.46
CA TYR A 288 14.39 -4.29 -30.05
C TYR A 288 15.81 -4.02 -30.56
N THR A 289 16.58 -5.06 -30.86
CA THR A 289 17.92 -4.93 -31.44
C THR A 289 17.91 -4.20 -32.78
N ILE A 290 16.84 -4.36 -33.57
CA ILE A 290 16.66 -3.66 -34.86
C ILE A 290 16.59 -2.14 -34.63
N ILE A 291 15.83 -1.71 -33.61
CA ILE A 291 15.72 -0.29 -33.24
C ILE A 291 17.04 0.20 -32.63
N TYR A 292 17.68 -0.61 -31.79
CA TYR A 292 18.97 -0.26 -31.21
C TYR A 292 20.03 -0.02 -32.29
N GLU A 293 20.16 -0.93 -33.26
CA GLU A 293 21.12 -0.83 -34.35
C GLU A 293 20.87 0.41 -35.22
N ALA A 294 19.61 0.67 -35.58
CA ALA A 294 19.23 1.85 -36.35
C ALA A 294 19.53 3.18 -35.62
N ASN A 295 19.59 3.17 -34.29
CA ASN A 295 19.76 4.36 -33.45
C ASN A 295 21.02 4.30 -32.57
N ALA A 296 22.00 3.46 -32.90
CA ALA A 296 23.18 3.22 -32.06
C ALA A 296 24.00 4.50 -31.79
N ALA A 297 23.90 5.51 -32.66
CA ALA A 297 24.52 6.82 -32.44
C ALA A 297 23.87 7.62 -31.29
N GLN A 298 22.60 7.36 -30.98
CA GLN A 298 21.81 8.04 -29.94
C GLN A 298 21.67 7.22 -28.66
N ILE A 299 21.83 5.90 -28.75
CA ILE A 299 21.62 4.96 -27.64
C ILE A 299 22.97 4.42 -27.20
N ARG A 300 23.50 4.97 -26.11
CA ARG A 300 24.76 4.49 -25.50
C ARG A 300 24.57 3.25 -24.64
N ASP A 301 23.39 3.11 -24.07
CA ASP A 301 23.00 2.01 -23.20
C ASP A 301 21.58 1.59 -23.63
N PRO A 302 21.40 0.35 -24.11
CA PRO A 302 20.09 -0.16 -24.54
C PRO A 302 19.03 -0.14 -23.44
N ASP A 303 19.45 -0.23 -22.17
CA ASP A 303 18.56 -0.26 -21.02
C ASP A 303 18.17 1.16 -20.56
N LEU A 304 18.79 2.20 -21.11
CA LEU A 304 18.58 3.59 -20.72
C LEU A 304 18.28 4.50 -21.91
N ILE A 305 16.98 4.71 -22.14
CA ILE A 305 16.45 5.68 -23.11
C ILE A 305 15.72 6.81 -22.38
N TYR A 306 15.79 8.02 -22.94
CA TYR A 306 15.31 9.24 -22.31
C TYR A 306 14.08 9.82 -23.02
N PRO A 307 13.11 10.37 -22.27
CA PRO A 307 11.97 11.07 -22.85
C PRO A 307 12.38 12.19 -23.82
N GLY A 308 11.68 12.29 -24.95
CA GLY A 308 11.93 13.26 -26.01
C GLY A 308 12.91 12.81 -27.08
N GLN A 309 13.62 11.69 -26.90
CA GLN A 309 14.41 11.09 -27.97
C GLN A 309 13.50 10.63 -29.12
N ILE A 310 13.98 10.77 -30.35
CA ILE A 310 13.27 10.32 -31.54
C ILE A 310 14.07 9.17 -32.12
N PHE A 311 13.46 7.99 -32.17
CA PHE A 311 14.09 6.81 -32.73
C PHE A 311 13.49 6.46 -34.08
N ASP A 312 14.38 6.09 -35.00
CA ASP A 312 14.05 5.39 -36.22
C ASP A 312 13.59 3.97 -35.87
N VAL A 313 12.44 3.59 -36.40
CA VAL A 313 11.82 2.28 -36.24
C VAL A 313 11.70 1.70 -37.64
N PRO A 314 12.81 1.18 -38.21
CA PRO A 314 12.81 0.64 -39.56
C PRO A 314 11.91 -0.59 -39.64
N GLU A 315 11.38 -0.91 -40.80
CA GLU A 315 10.65 -2.17 -40.99
C GLU A 315 11.59 -3.35 -40.69
N SER A 316 11.08 -4.36 -39.98
CA SER A 316 11.89 -5.54 -39.69
C SER A 316 12.02 -6.36 -40.96
N GLU A 317 13.22 -6.84 -41.33
CA GLU A 317 13.41 -7.67 -42.56
C GLU A 317 12.55 -8.95 -42.62
N ALA A 318 11.86 -9.31 -41.53
CA ALA A 318 10.82 -10.34 -41.54
C ALA A 318 9.55 -9.94 -42.33
N SER A 319 9.32 -8.65 -42.63
CA SER A 319 8.21 -8.21 -43.49
C SER A 319 8.60 -8.19 -44.98
N GLU A 320 9.87 -8.00 -45.32
CA GLU A 320 10.34 -8.10 -46.71
C GLU A 320 10.28 -9.53 -47.25
N SER A 321 10.37 -10.55 -46.39
CA SER A 321 10.20 -11.95 -46.82
C SER A 321 8.77 -12.34 -47.14
N GLU A 322 7.76 -11.63 -46.61
CA GLU A 322 6.35 -11.90 -46.93
C GLU A 322 5.87 -11.09 -48.16
N GLU A 323 6.44 -9.90 -48.40
CA GLU A 323 6.06 -9.06 -49.56
C GLU A 323 6.83 -9.45 -50.85
N ASN A 324 8.08 -9.91 -50.77
CA ASN A 324 8.82 -10.42 -51.95
C ASN A 324 8.32 -11.81 -52.44
N GLU A 325 7.61 -12.59 -51.62
CA GLU A 325 7.03 -13.87 -52.07
C GLU A 325 5.74 -13.69 -52.88
N GLU A 326 5.04 -12.55 -52.76
CA GLU A 326 3.86 -12.23 -53.58
C GLU A 326 4.23 -11.58 -54.93
N GLU A 327 5.34 -10.83 -55.03
CA GLU A 327 5.77 -10.23 -56.30
C GLU A 327 6.49 -11.21 -57.25
N THR A 328 6.92 -12.38 -56.76
CA THR A 328 7.53 -13.42 -57.61
C THR A 328 6.51 -14.43 -58.18
N GLN A 329 5.21 -14.22 -57.93
CA GLN A 329 4.12 -15.10 -58.38
C GLN A 329 3.10 -14.43 -59.35
N GLN A 330 3.50 -13.37 -60.08
CA GLN A 330 2.72 -12.84 -61.22
C GLN A 330 3.46 -12.94 -62.54
#